data_AF-B1YDY6-F1
#
_entry.id   AF-B1YDY6-F1
#
_cell.length_a   1.000
_cell.length_b   1.000
_cell.length_c   1.000
_cell.angle_alpha   90.00
_cell.angle_beta   90.00
_cell.angle_gamma   90.00
#
_symmetry.space_group_name_H-M   'P 1'
#
loop_
_entity.id
_entity.type
_entity.pdbx_description
1 polymer ?
#
loop_
_entity_poly.entity_id
_entity_poly.type
_entity_poly.pdbx_seq_one_letter_code
_entity_poly.pdbx_strand_id
1 'polypeptide(L)'
;MSSAGMYFFLSRLVLKELEPAELPQVEKVAAELPEPYRSAMLGELKREEAYLRLRVDYTKTFIQYVHPYESVFRDPSGLLCTDLSSEVVRFYRKMGYEPDLREARVRCGDHLGLELAFVGILLEEGKTAEALQFLERHLLRWGPLAGIAIREAASTPFYSAVGDLVVKFLLEDYENLR
;
A
#
# COMPACT_ATOMS: atom_id res chain seq x y z
N MET A 1 0.54 1.00 -17.19
CA MET A 1 -0.27 1.48 -16.05
C MET A 1 0.03 2.95 -15.77
N SER A 2 -0.97 3.76 -15.40
CA SER A 2 -0.75 5.15 -14.94
C SER A 2 -0.21 5.20 -13.51
N SER A 3 0.34 6.34 -13.08
CA SER A 3 0.78 6.55 -11.69
C SER A 3 -0.38 6.28 -10.70
N ALA A 4 -1.53 6.93 -10.89
CA ALA A 4 -2.72 6.69 -10.08
C ALA A 4 -3.16 5.22 -10.05
N GLY A 5 -3.10 4.55 -11.22
CA GLY A 5 -3.42 3.12 -11.32
C GLY A 5 -2.51 2.24 -10.46
N MET A 6 -1.22 2.58 -10.36
CA MET A 6 -0.27 1.86 -9.51
C MET A 6 -0.55 2.10 -8.02
N TYR A 7 -0.91 3.33 -7.62
CA TYR A 7 -1.34 3.62 -6.25
C TYR A 7 -2.54 2.78 -5.84
N PHE A 8 -3.57 2.67 -6.68
CA PHE A 8 -4.72 1.82 -6.39
C PHE A 8 -4.37 0.34 -6.35
N PHE A 9 -3.51 -0.12 -7.25
CA PHE A 9 -3.07 -1.50 -7.27
C PHE A 9 -2.34 -1.87 -5.97
N LEU A 10 -1.34 -1.09 -5.58
CA LEU A 10 -0.58 -1.30 -4.34
C LEU A 10 -1.48 -1.15 -3.11
N SER A 11 -2.36 -0.15 -3.10
CA SER A 11 -3.37 0.04 -2.05
C SER A 11 -4.17 -1.24 -1.85
N ARG A 12 -4.72 -1.81 -2.93
CA ARG A 12 -5.53 -3.02 -2.84
C ARG A 12 -4.73 -4.17 -2.24
N LEU A 13 -3.49 -4.39 -2.69
CA LEU A 13 -2.69 -5.54 -2.24
C LEU A 13 -2.32 -5.47 -0.76
N VAL A 14 -2.14 -4.28 -0.19
CA VAL A 14 -1.74 -4.12 1.22
C VAL A 14 -2.93 -3.88 2.16
N LEU A 15 -4.10 -3.48 1.66
CA LEU A 15 -5.25 -3.09 2.49
C LEU A 15 -6.00 -4.27 3.12
N LYS A 16 -6.22 -5.35 2.36
CA LYS A 16 -6.93 -6.55 2.82
C LYS A 16 -6.41 -7.81 2.12
N GLU A 17 -6.71 -8.98 2.68
CA GLU A 17 -6.51 -10.25 1.98
C GLU A 17 -7.13 -10.21 0.57
N LEU A 18 -6.46 -10.81 -0.41
CA LEU A 18 -7.04 -11.06 -1.73
C LEU A 18 -8.07 -12.18 -1.63
N GLU A 19 -9.21 -12.04 -2.31
CA GLU A 19 -10.20 -13.10 -2.51
C GLU A 19 -9.98 -13.83 -3.84
N PRO A 20 -10.45 -15.09 -4.01
CA PRO A 20 -10.16 -15.88 -5.20
C PRO A 20 -10.64 -15.20 -6.50
N ALA A 21 -11.75 -14.47 -6.43
CA ALA A 21 -12.32 -13.73 -7.56
C ALA A 21 -11.42 -12.59 -8.07
N GLU A 22 -10.47 -12.12 -7.26
CA GLU A 22 -9.59 -10.99 -7.59
C GLU A 22 -8.29 -11.45 -8.24
N LEU A 23 -7.89 -12.72 -8.06
CA LEU A 23 -6.63 -13.24 -8.58
C LEU A 23 -6.46 -13.07 -10.10
N PRO A 24 -7.48 -13.28 -10.96
CA PRO A 24 -7.32 -13.07 -12.40
C PRO A 24 -7.00 -11.62 -12.76
N GLN A 25 -7.58 -10.66 -12.03
CA GLN A 25 -7.30 -9.24 -12.24
C GLN A 25 -5.90 -8.86 -11.76
N VAL A 26 -5.48 -9.39 -10.61
CA VAL A 26 -4.11 -9.22 -10.09
C VAL A 26 -3.09 -9.82 -11.06
N GLU A 27 -3.36 -11.01 -11.60
CA GLU A 27 -2.49 -11.67 -12.59
C GLU A 27 -2.33 -10.82 -13.85
N LYS A 28 -3.44 -10.26 -14.36
CA LYS A 28 -3.41 -9.36 -15.53
C LYS A 28 -2.52 -8.14 -15.29
N VAL A 29 -2.65 -7.49 -14.14
CA VAL A 29 -1.80 -6.34 -13.78
C VAL A 29 -0.35 -6.78 -13.59
N ALA A 30 -0.10 -7.88 -12.86
CA ALA A 30 1.24 -8.38 -12.60
C ALA A 30 2.01 -8.74 -13.89
N ALA A 31 1.30 -9.19 -14.93
CA ALA A 31 1.88 -9.46 -16.24
C ALA A 31 2.44 -8.22 -16.95
N GLU A 32 1.97 -7.03 -16.61
CA GLU A 32 2.46 -5.76 -17.17
C GLU A 32 3.63 -5.16 -16.37
N LEU A 33 3.89 -5.64 -15.15
CA LEU A 33 4.98 -5.12 -14.31
C LEU A 33 6.35 -5.42 -14.93
N PRO A 34 7.38 -4.61 -14.64
CA PRO A 34 8.76 -4.95 -15.01
C PRO A 34 9.29 -6.13 -14.17
N GLU A 35 10.35 -6.75 -14.64
CA GLU A 35 11.14 -7.67 -13.81
C GLU A 35 11.86 -6.89 -12.70
N PRO A 36 12.06 -7.48 -11.51
CA PRO A 36 11.75 -8.86 -11.12
C PRO A 36 10.31 -9.07 -10.61
N TYR A 37 9.48 -8.01 -10.52
CA TYR A 37 8.15 -8.09 -9.89
C TYR A 37 7.21 -9.02 -10.64
N ARG A 38 7.24 -8.98 -11.98
CA ARG A 38 6.43 -9.86 -12.83
C ARG A 38 6.65 -11.33 -12.51
N SER A 39 7.89 -11.80 -12.58
CA SER A 39 8.20 -13.22 -12.34
C SER A 39 7.91 -13.63 -10.89
N ALA A 40 8.21 -12.78 -9.91
CA ALA A 40 7.92 -13.06 -8.50
C ALA A 40 6.41 -13.22 -8.23
N MET A 41 5.59 -12.28 -8.74
CA MET A 41 4.14 -12.30 -8.52
C MET A 41 3.45 -13.41 -9.33
N LEU A 42 3.73 -13.51 -10.64
CA LEU A 42 3.12 -14.56 -11.47
C LEU A 42 3.58 -15.96 -11.06
N GLY A 43 4.82 -16.10 -10.60
CA GLY A 43 5.36 -17.36 -10.11
C GLY A 43 4.59 -17.89 -8.91
N GLU A 44 4.25 -17.03 -7.95
CA GLU A 44 3.44 -17.43 -6.78
C GLU A 44 1.96 -17.63 -7.15
N LEU A 45 1.38 -16.79 -8.00
CA LEU A 45 -0.03 -16.91 -8.44
C LEU A 45 -0.31 -18.21 -9.19
N LYS A 46 0.69 -18.78 -9.86
CA LYS A 46 0.58 -20.06 -10.59
C LYS A 46 0.80 -21.29 -9.71
N ARG A 47 1.11 -21.13 -8.43
CA ARG A 47 1.28 -22.27 -7.51
C ARG A 47 -0.06 -22.90 -7.17
N GLU A 48 -0.02 -24.19 -6.85
CA GLU A 48 -1.14 -24.86 -6.22
C GLU A 48 -1.51 -24.13 -4.92
N GLU A 49 -2.81 -23.98 -4.69
CA GLU A 49 -3.37 -23.26 -3.54
C GLU A 49 -2.82 -21.82 -3.37
N ALA A 50 -2.43 -21.14 -4.46
CA ALA A 50 -1.88 -19.78 -4.42
C ALA A 50 -2.71 -18.83 -3.54
N TYR A 51 -4.04 -18.88 -3.63
CA TYR A 51 -4.94 -18.12 -2.76
C TYR A 51 -4.67 -18.35 -1.26
N LEU A 52 -4.60 -19.61 -0.81
CA LEU A 52 -4.39 -19.93 0.60
C LEU A 52 -2.99 -19.50 1.05
N ARG A 53 -1.99 -19.72 0.20
CA ARG A 53 -0.60 -19.31 0.47
C ARG A 53 -0.49 -17.79 0.64
N LEU A 54 -1.11 -17.02 -0.25
CA LEU A 54 -1.16 -15.56 -0.15
C LEU A 54 -1.95 -15.11 1.08
N ARG A 55 -3.06 -15.77 1.43
CA ARG A 55 -3.84 -15.43 2.63
C ARG A 55 -3.06 -15.65 3.93
N VAL A 56 -2.36 -16.77 4.03
CA VAL A 56 -1.48 -17.09 5.17
C VAL A 56 -0.36 -16.06 5.26
N ASP A 57 0.27 -15.75 4.13
CA ASP A 57 1.35 -14.76 4.11
C ASP A 57 0.85 -13.36 4.47
N TYR A 58 -0.30 -12.94 3.93
CA TYR A 58 -0.91 -11.66 4.30
C TYR A 58 -1.16 -11.56 5.80
N THR A 59 -1.74 -12.61 6.40
CA THR A 59 -2.01 -12.66 7.84
C THR A 59 -0.70 -12.54 8.63
N LYS A 60 0.34 -13.27 8.24
CA LYS A 60 1.63 -13.16 8.88
C LYS A 60 2.20 -11.74 8.72
N THR A 61 2.37 -11.28 7.48
CA THR A 61 3.04 -10.00 7.19
C THR A 61 2.29 -8.81 7.74
N PHE A 62 1.01 -8.63 7.43
CA PHE A 62 0.28 -7.38 7.69
C PHE A 62 -0.53 -7.38 8.99
N ILE A 63 -0.79 -8.55 9.59
CA ILE A 63 -1.56 -8.64 10.84
C ILE A 63 -0.65 -8.96 12.03
N GLN A 64 0.38 -9.80 11.85
CA GLN A 64 1.24 -10.22 12.97
C GLN A 64 2.56 -9.46 13.07
N TYR A 65 3.26 -9.23 11.95
CA TYR A 65 4.64 -8.74 11.98
C TYR A 65 4.79 -7.26 11.64
N VAL A 66 4.03 -6.77 10.67
CA VAL A 66 4.06 -5.38 10.23
C VAL A 66 2.68 -4.79 10.47
N HIS A 67 2.61 -3.74 11.26
CA HIS A 67 1.40 -2.92 11.40
C HIS A 67 1.55 -1.69 10.51
N PRO A 68 1.04 -1.71 9.27
CA PRO A 68 1.35 -0.70 8.25
C PRO A 68 0.53 0.57 8.48
N TYR A 69 0.83 1.29 9.56
CA TYR A 69 0.21 2.54 9.95
C TYR A 69 1.27 3.61 10.20
N GLU A 70 1.07 4.85 9.72
CA GLU A 70 2.03 5.95 9.91
C GLU A 70 2.39 6.12 11.39
N SER A 71 1.39 6.10 12.27
CA SER A 71 1.56 6.24 13.71
C SER A 71 2.54 5.21 14.30
N VAL A 72 2.49 3.95 13.87
CA VAL A 72 3.42 2.92 14.38
C VAL A 72 4.86 3.19 13.96
N PHE A 73 5.07 3.69 12.75
CA PHE A 73 6.41 3.91 12.20
C PHE A 73 7.03 5.24 12.62
N ARG A 74 6.21 6.25 12.94
CA ARG A 74 6.68 7.62 13.17
C ARG A 74 6.48 8.13 14.59
N ASP A 75 5.51 7.62 15.31
CA ASP A 75 5.28 8.03 16.68
C ASP A 75 6.29 7.31 17.60
N PRO A 76 7.05 8.01 18.45
CA PRO A 76 7.99 7.38 19.37
C PRO A 76 7.35 6.39 20.35
N SER A 77 6.03 6.48 20.57
CA SER A 77 5.29 5.52 21.40
C SER A 77 5.09 4.16 20.72
N GLY A 78 5.18 4.08 19.39
CA GLY A 78 4.87 2.89 18.61
C GLY A 78 3.38 2.48 18.64
N LEU A 79 2.50 3.37 19.11
CA LEU A 79 1.07 3.10 19.22
C LEU A 79 0.33 3.43 17.91
N LEU A 80 -0.81 2.76 17.72
CA LEU A 80 -1.76 3.04 16.65
C LEU A 80 -2.65 4.23 16.99
N CYS A 81 -3.18 4.90 15.96
CA CYS A 81 -4.22 5.92 16.08
C CYS A 81 -3.80 7.17 16.90
N THR A 82 -2.52 7.56 16.86
CA THR A 82 -2.04 8.73 17.58
C THR A 82 -2.42 10.04 16.88
N ASP A 83 -1.91 11.17 17.36
CA ASP A 83 -2.14 12.49 16.75
C ASP A 83 -1.69 12.54 15.28
N LEU A 84 -0.70 11.74 14.87
CA LEU A 84 -0.30 11.57 13.47
C LEU A 84 -1.45 11.06 12.60
N SER A 85 -2.20 10.06 13.08
CA SER A 85 -3.39 9.57 12.38
C SER A 85 -4.45 10.66 12.22
N SER A 86 -4.59 11.51 13.25
CA SER A 86 -5.49 12.66 13.20
C SER A 86 -5.03 13.73 12.21
N GLU A 87 -3.72 13.91 11.99
CA GLU A 87 -3.17 14.78 10.94
C GLU A 87 -3.53 14.28 9.54
N VAL A 88 -3.35 12.98 9.28
CA VAL A 88 -3.75 12.34 8.02
C VAL A 88 -5.24 12.57 7.74
N VAL A 89 -6.10 12.30 8.71
CA VAL A 89 -7.56 12.49 8.57
C VAL A 89 -7.93 13.97 8.34
N ARG A 90 -7.21 14.92 8.96
CA ARG A 90 -7.41 16.35 8.67
C ARG A 90 -7.06 16.70 7.23
N PHE A 91 -6.02 16.10 6.67
CA PHE A 91 -5.67 16.28 5.26
C PHE A 91 -6.77 15.74 4.35
N TYR A 92 -7.23 14.50 4.60
CA TYR A 92 -8.32 13.87 3.86
C TYR A 92 -9.55 14.80 3.81
N ARG A 93 -9.99 15.29 4.96
CA ARG A 93 -11.16 16.18 5.06
C ARG A 93 -10.98 17.49 4.32
N LYS A 94 -9.79 18.08 4.33
CA LYS A 94 -9.48 19.31 3.57
C LYS A 94 -9.69 19.09 2.06
N MET A 95 -9.44 17.88 1.58
CA MET A 95 -9.62 17.49 0.18
C MET A 95 -11.02 16.94 -0.13
N GLY A 96 -11.93 16.90 0.85
CA GLY A 96 -13.28 16.35 0.68
C GLY A 96 -13.33 14.82 0.69
N TYR A 97 -12.29 14.16 1.20
CA TYR A 97 -12.20 12.70 1.30
C TYR A 97 -12.46 12.22 2.74
N GLU A 98 -13.22 11.14 2.87
CA GLU A 98 -13.42 10.42 4.13
C GLU A 98 -13.45 8.91 3.86
N PRO A 99 -12.41 8.15 4.27
CA PRO A 99 -12.38 6.72 4.04
C PRO A 99 -13.38 5.98 4.95
N ASP A 100 -14.10 5.01 4.39
CA ASP A 100 -14.88 4.08 5.20
C ASP A 100 -13.95 3.06 5.87
N LEU A 101 -13.56 3.35 7.11
CA LEU A 101 -12.66 2.49 7.89
C LEU A 101 -13.26 1.12 8.20
N ARG A 102 -14.60 1.04 8.32
CA ARG A 102 -15.29 -0.22 8.63
C ARG A 102 -15.25 -1.12 7.41
N GLU A 103 -15.59 -0.57 6.24
CA GLU A 103 -15.46 -1.30 4.99
C GLU A 103 -14.00 -1.69 4.81
N ALA A 104 -13.04 -0.77 4.93
CA ALA A 104 -11.61 -1.06 4.81
C ALA A 104 -11.07 -2.09 5.82
N ARG A 105 -11.79 -2.42 6.89
CA ARG A 105 -11.38 -3.33 7.99
C ARG A 105 -10.10 -2.87 8.69
N VAL A 106 -9.86 -1.56 8.75
CA VAL A 106 -8.68 -0.98 9.42
C VAL A 106 -9.10 -0.15 10.63
N ARG A 107 -8.16 0.06 11.55
CA ARG A 107 -8.46 0.73 12.82
C ARG A 107 -8.54 2.25 12.69
N CYS A 108 -7.70 2.84 11.85
CA CYS A 108 -7.49 4.28 11.73
C CYS A 108 -7.06 4.67 10.30
N GLY A 109 -7.15 5.98 9.99
CA GLY A 109 -7.04 6.50 8.62
C GLY A 109 -5.63 6.53 8.04
N ASP A 110 -4.60 6.34 8.86
CA ASP A 110 -3.18 6.35 8.50
C ASP A 110 -2.63 4.97 8.08
N HIS A 111 -3.53 4.07 7.67
CA HIS A 111 -3.12 2.77 7.12
C HIS A 111 -2.48 2.97 5.73
N LEU A 112 -1.37 2.27 5.44
CA LEU A 112 -0.62 2.39 4.18
C LEU A 112 -1.52 2.30 2.95
N GLY A 113 -2.42 1.30 2.94
CA GLY A 113 -3.37 1.12 1.84
C GLY A 113 -4.32 2.30 1.65
N LEU A 114 -4.76 2.97 2.73
CA LEU A 114 -5.62 4.15 2.63
C LEU A 114 -4.84 5.36 2.11
N GLU A 115 -3.62 5.58 2.60
CA GLU A 115 -2.75 6.66 2.14
C GLU A 115 -2.39 6.51 0.65
N LEU A 116 -2.06 5.29 0.20
CA LEU A 116 -1.82 4.99 -1.20
C LEU A 116 -3.06 5.30 -2.06
N ALA A 117 -4.25 4.82 -1.65
CA ALA A 117 -5.49 5.11 -2.37
C ALA A 117 -5.77 6.61 -2.46
N PHE A 118 -5.53 7.35 -1.38
CA PHE A 118 -5.74 8.78 -1.34
C PHE A 118 -4.85 9.54 -2.31
N VAL A 119 -3.57 9.20 -2.42
CA VAL A 119 -2.68 9.79 -3.44
C VAL A 119 -3.18 9.45 -4.85
N GLY A 120 -3.60 8.20 -5.09
CA GLY A 120 -4.22 7.80 -6.35
C GLY A 120 -5.43 8.66 -6.73
N ILE A 121 -6.33 8.93 -5.78
CA ILE A 121 -7.51 9.79 -5.97
C ILE A 121 -7.09 11.21 -6.35
N LEU A 122 -6.15 11.81 -5.64
CA LEU A 122 -5.69 13.16 -5.94
C LEU A 122 -5.10 13.26 -7.35
N LEU A 123 -4.34 12.25 -7.78
CA LEU A 123 -3.76 12.21 -9.12
C LEU A 123 -4.81 12.01 -10.22
N GLU A 124 -5.83 11.18 -10.01
CA GLU A 124 -6.96 11.06 -10.96
C GLU A 124 -7.74 12.37 -11.10
N GLU A 125 -7.87 13.13 -10.01
CA GLU A 125 -8.52 14.44 -10.00
C GLU A 125 -7.63 15.56 -10.54
N GLY A 126 -6.39 15.27 -10.95
CA GLY A 126 -5.42 16.27 -11.45
C GLY A 126 -4.86 17.19 -10.35
N LYS A 127 -5.01 16.83 -9.08
CA LYS A 127 -4.53 17.57 -7.89
C LYS A 127 -3.08 17.20 -7.53
N THR A 128 -2.18 17.31 -8.50
CA THR A 128 -0.78 16.89 -8.34
C THR A 128 -0.05 17.64 -7.22
N ALA A 129 -0.35 18.94 -7.02
CA ALA A 129 0.28 19.73 -5.97
C ALA A 129 -0.10 19.23 -4.55
N GLU A 130 -1.37 18.84 -4.37
CA GLU A 130 -1.86 18.26 -3.13
C GLU A 130 -1.35 16.84 -2.92
N ALA A 131 -1.21 16.05 -4.00
CA ALA A 131 -0.58 14.73 -3.95
C ALA A 131 0.88 14.83 -3.48
N LEU A 132 1.68 15.72 -4.07
CA LEU A 132 3.06 16.01 -3.63
C LEU A 132 3.09 16.45 -2.17
N GLN A 133 2.20 17.37 -1.76
CA GLN A 133 2.14 17.82 -0.37
C GLN A 133 1.81 16.67 0.59
N PHE A 134 0.90 15.77 0.22
CA PHE A 134 0.57 14.61 1.05
C PHE A 134 1.74 13.62 1.12
N LEU A 135 2.38 13.31 -0.02
CA LEU A 135 3.57 12.46 -0.09
C LEU A 135 4.68 12.98 0.82
N GLU A 136 5.04 14.27 0.71
CA GLU A 136 6.13 14.88 1.50
C GLU A 136 5.85 14.88 3.02
N ARG A 137 4.60 15.13 3.42
CA ARG A 137 4.22 15.29 4.83
C ARG A 137 3.93 13.97 5.53
N HIS A 138 3.38 13.00 4.79
CA HIS A 138 2.89 11.73 5.28
C HIS A 138 3.63 10.59 4.59
N LEU A 139 3.11 10.11 3.46
CA LEU A 139 3.43 8.78 2.93
C LEU A 139 4.93 8.53 2.66
N LEU A 140 5.74 9.50 2.23
CA LEU A 140 7.19 9.31 2.04
C LEU A 140 8.00 9.35 3.33
N ARG A 141 7.43 9.83 4.44
CA ARG A 141 8.09 9.86 5.74
C ARG A 141 8.21 8.48 6.37
N TRP A 142 7.42 7.51 5.90
CA TRP A 142 7.33 6.18 6.51
C TRP A 142 7.05 5.04 5.53
N GLY A 143 6.34 5.30 4.42
CA GLY A 143 5.97 4.31 3.41
C GLY A 143 7.14 3.49 2.86
N PRO A 144 8.30 4.08 2.53
CA PRO A 144 9.49 3.31 2.13
C PRO A 144 10.00 2.36 3.24
N LEU A 145 9.96 2.78 4.51
CA LEU A 145 10.34 1.90 5.62
C LEU A 145 9.32 0.77 5.82
N ALA A 146 8.03 1.07 5.67
CA ALA A 146 6.98 0.05 5.68
C ALA A 146 7.15 -0.95 4.53
N GLY A 147 7.47 -0.49 3.32
CA GLY A 147 7.77 -1.36 2.17
C GLY A 147 8.94 -2.32 2.43
N ILE A 148 10.02 -1.82 3.04
CA ILE A 148 11.15 -2.66 3.48
C ILE A 148 10.67 -3.68 4.52
N ALA A 149 9.94 -3.25 5.56
CA ALA A 149 9.45 -4.15 6.59
C ALA A 149 8.54 -5.26 6.03
N ILE A 150 7.65 -4.93 5.09
CA ILE A 150 6.80 -5.87 4.36
C ILE A 150 7.67 -6.88 3.59
N ARG A 151 8.67 -6.39 2.86
CA ARG A 151 9.57 -7.24 2.06
C ARG A 151 10.29 -8.27 2.92
N GLU A 152 10.82 -7.85 4.07
CA GLU A 152 11.57 -8.73 4.99
C GLU A 152 10.65 -9.69 5.78
N ALA A 153 9.42 -9.29 6.09
CA ALA A 153 8.48 -10.12 6.84
C ALA A 153 7.72 -11.15 5.97
N ALA A 154 7.60 -10.87 4.67
CA ALA A 154 6.90 -11.72 3.69
C ALA A 154 7.53 -13.12 3.57
N SER A 155 6.66 -14.11 3.43
CA SER A 155 6.99 -15.53 3.28
C SER A 155 6.89 -15.99 1.84
N THR A 156 6.19 -15.22 1.00
CA THR A 156 6.05 -15.47 -0.42
C THR A 156 6.84 -14.44 -1.23
N PRO A 157 7.38 -14.83 -2.41
CA PRO A 157 7.93 -13.88 -3.36
C PRO A 157 6.93 -12.79 -3.77
N PHE A 158 5.62 -13.08 -3.72
CA PHE A 158 4.57 -12.13 -4.05
C PHE A 158 4.57 -10.93 -3.10
N TYR A 159 4.37 -11.13 -1.80
CA TYR A 159 4.35 -10.00 -0.86
C TYR A 159 5.73 -9.39 -0.62
N SER A 160 6.80 -10.17 -0.82
CA SER A 160 8.16 -9.64 -0.85
C SER A 160 8.33 -8.63 -2.00
N ALA A 161 7.87 -8.98 -3.20
CA ALA A 161 7.83 -8.08 -4.36
C ALA A 161 6.91 -6.88 -4.15
N VAL A 162 5.75 -7.04 -3.49
CA VAL A 162 4.86 -5.91 -3.16
C VAL A 162 5.57 -4.92 -2.24
N GLY A 163 6.25 -5.39 -1.19
CA GLY A 163 7.01 -4.52 -0.30
C GLY A 163 8.08 -3.72 -1.03
N ASP A 164 8.86 -4.38 -1.88
CA ASP A 164 9.90 -3.70 -2.68
C ASP A 164 9.30 -2.73 -3.72
N LEU A 165 8.18 -3.11 -4.35
CA LEU A 165 7.47 -2.25 -5.30
C LEU A 165 6.92 -0.99 -4.64
N VAL A 166 6.41 -1.06 -3.40
CA VAL A 166 6.02 0.13 -2.62
C VAL A 166 7.21 1.08 -2.46
N VAL A 167 8.39 0.59 -2.09
CA VAL A 167 9.58 1.42 -1.91
C VAL A 167 9.97 2.12 -3.21
N LYS A 168 10.15 1.31 -4.26
CA LYS A 168 10.63 1.76 -5.56
C LYS A 168 9.67 2.74 -6.21
N PHE A 169 8.39 2.36 -6.26
CA PHE A 169 7.36 3.18 -6.88
C PHE A 169 7.20 4.52 -6.17
N LEU A 170 7.09 4.55 -4.84
CA LEU A 170 6.91 5.82 -4.12
C LEU A 170 8.07 6.80 -4.37
N LEU A 171 9.31 6.32 -4.40
CA LEU A 171 10.48 7.16 -4.63
C LEU A 171 10.57 7.65 -6.08
N GLU A 172 10.37 6.75 -7.05
CA GLU A 172 10.45 7.09 -8.47
C GLU A 172 9.29 8.01 -8.91
N ASP A 173 8.08 7.71 -8.45
CA ASP A 173 6.90 8.49 -8.79
C ASP A 173 6.96 9.91 -8.21
N TYR A 174 7.44 10.05 -6.96
CA TYR A 174 7.64 11.38 -6.36
C TYR A 174 8.61 12.25 -7.18
N GLU A 175 9.74 11.69 -7.64
CA GLU A 175 10.68 12.42 -8.49
C GLU A 175 10.07 12.80 -9.84
N ASN A 176 9.18 11.97 -10.39
CA ASN A 176 8.50 12.24 -11.66
C ASN A 176 7.37 13.29 -11.54
N LEU A 177 6.75 13.42 -10.36
CA LEU A 177 5.67 14.37 -10.11
C LEU A 177 6.17 15.79 -9.82
N ARG A 178 7.45 15.95 -9.46
CA ARG A 178 8.10 17.25 -9.17
C ARG A 178 8.53 17.98 -10.43
#